data_AF-A0A7W0W4X0-F1
#
_entry.id   AF-A0A7W0W4X0-F1
#
_cell.length_a   1.000
_cell.length_b   1.000
_cell.length_c   1.000
_cell.angle_alpha   90.00
_cell.angle_beta   90.00
_cell.angle_gamma   90.00
#
_symmetry.space_group_name_H-M   'P 1'
#
loop_
_entity.id
_entity.type
_entity.pdbx_description
1 polymer ?
#
loop_
_entity_poly.entity_id
_entity_poly.type
_entity_poly.pdbx_seq_one_letter_code
_entity_poly.pdbx_strand_id
1 'polypeptide(L)'
;MTDELNRAYAEIDALRATIDQLRATASRLVQAEALFHGVLESAPDAIIIVDSAGQIAMVNAQTEALFDYPRNALIGQPVELLIPTHLAGLHHQYPTDSTTDVHTPPKGAGIDLVARRRDGSEFSIEISLSPL
;
A
#
# COMPACT_ATOMS: atom_id res chain seq x y z
N MET A 1 37.24 2.98 -44.11
CA MET A 1 37.42 4.02 -43.09
C MET A 1 36.16 4.87 -42.89
N THR A 2 35.49 5.33 -43.96
CA THR A 2 34.21 6.07 -43.84
C THR A 2 33.05 5.21 -43.33
N ASP A 3 32.94 3.95 -43.77
CA ASP A 3 31.83 3.07 -43.36
C ASP A 3 31.87 2.64 -41.89
N GLU A 4 33.05 2.39 -41.33
CA GLU A 4 33.21 2.05 -39.91
C GLU A 4 32.90 3.26 -39.01
N LEU A 5 33.34 4.45 -39.41
CA LEU A 5 33.03 5.69 -38.68
C LEU A 5 31.53 6.00 -38.73
N ASN A 6 30.88 5.83 -39.88
CA ASN A 6 29.44 6.03 -40.04
C ASN A 6 28.63 5.02 -39.20
N ARG A 7 29.07 3.75 -39.13
CA ARG A 7 28.45 2.74 -38.26
C ARG A 7 28.60 3.09 -36.79
N ALA A 8 29.79 3.48 -36.36
CA ALA A 8 30.03 3.88 -34.98
C ALA A 8 29.18 5.11 -34.58
N TYR A 9 28.99 6.06 -35.49
CA TYR A 9 28.17 7.25 -35.22
C TYR A 9 26.68 6.89 -35.11
N ALA A 10 26.19 6.02 -36.00
CA ALA A 10 24.82 5.53 -35.92
C ALA A 10 24.55 4.74 -34.61
N GLU A 11 25.53 3.95 -34.16
CA GLU A 11 25.44 3.22 -32.89
C GLU A 11 25.42 4.16 -31.68
N ILE A 12 26.27 5.19 -31.67
CA ILE A 12 26.28 6.22 -30.60
C ILE A 12 24.94 6.96 -30.54
N ASP A 13 24.36 7.32 -31.69
CA ASP A 13 23.07 8.02 -31.73
C ASP A 13 21.91 7.11 -31.30
N ALA A 14 21.93 5.83 -31.65
CA ALA A 14 20.97 4.84 -31.17
C ALA A 14 21.08 4.63 -29.64
N LEU A 15 22.29 4.57 -29.10
CA LEU A 15 22.54 4.48 -27.66
C LEU A 15 22.05 5.73 -26.92
N ARG A 16 22.29 6.93 -27.47
CA ARG A 16 21.79 8.19 -26.90
C ARG A 16 20.26 8.20 -26.84
N ALA A 17 19.60 7.85 -27.93
CA ALA A 17 18.14 7.76 -27.98
C ALA A 17 17.60 6.77 -26.93
N THR A 18 18.27 5.62 -26.76
CA THR A 18 17.91 4.62 -25.74
C THR A 18 18.07 5.18 -24.33
N ILE A 19 19.18 5.87 -24.03
CA ILE A 19 19.43 6.50 -22.72
C ILE A 19 18.35 7.55 -22.41
N ASP A 20 18.00 8.39 -23.39
CA ASP A 20 16.98 9.41 -23.21
C ASP A 20 15.59 8.80 -22.97
N GLN A 21 15.27 7.71 -23.67
CA GLN A 21 14.03 6.97 -23.44
C GLN A 21 13.99 6.30 -22.05
N LEU A 22 15.10 5.73 -21.59
CA LEU A 22 15.20 5.17 -20.23
C LEU A 22 15.04 6.25 -19.17
N ARG A 23 15.68 7.41 -19.35
CA ARG A 23 15.54 8.56 -18.44
C ARG A 23 14.10 9.08 -18.39
N ALA A 24 13.44 9.21 -19.54
CA ALA A 24 12.04 9.62 -19.60
C ALA A 24 11.12 8.62 -18.88
N THR A 25 11.37 7.32 -19.04
CA THR A 25 10.63 6.25 -18.35
C THR A 25 10.85 6.33 -16.84
N ALA A 26 12.11 6.44 -16.39
CA ALA A 26 12.44 6.56 -14.97
C ALA A 26 11.79 7.80 -14.34
N SER A 27 11.83 8.95 -15.03
CA SER A 27 11.18 10.17 -14.56
C SER A 27 9.67 10.02 -14.42
N ARG A 28 9.01 9.30 -15.34
CA ARG A 28 7.56 9.02 -15.24
C ARG A 28 7.24 8.12 -14.05
N LEU A 29 8.06 7.11 -13.80
CA LEU A 29 7.89 6.22 -12.64
C LEU A 29 7.98 7.00 -11.33
N VAL A 30 9.02 7.84 -11.18
CA VAL A 30 9.19 8.70 -9.99
C VAL A 30 8.01 9.66 -9.80
N GLN A 31 7.50 10.25 -10.89
CA GLN A 31 6.33 11.13 -10.81
C GLN A 31 5.05 10.38 -10.42
N ALA A 32 4.84 9.19 -10.99
CA ALA A 32 3.69 8.35 -10.65
C ALA A 32 3.72 7.90 -9.19
N GLU A 33 4.89 7.49 -8.70
CA GLU A 33 5.11 7.13 -7.30
C GLU A 33 4.84 8.32 -6.37
N ALA A 34 5.39 9.49 -6.67
CA ALA A 34 5.16 10.70 -5.87
C ALA A 34 3.68 11.12 -5.86
N LEU A 35 2.97 11.03 -6.99
CA LEU A 35 1.55 11.31 -7.05
C LEU A 35 0.74 10.29 -6.24
N PHE A 36 1.05 9.01 -6.37
CA PHE A 36 0.39 7.94 -5.63
C PHE A 36 0.55 8.13 -4.11
N HIS A 37 1.77 8.37 -3.65
CA HIS A 37 2.03 8.73 -2.26
C HIS A 37 1.26 9.99 -1.84
N GLY A 38 1.29 11.03 -2.66
CA GLY A 38 0.57 12.28 -2.37
C GLY A 38 -0.94 12.08 -2.20
N VAL A 39 -1.57 11.27 -3.05
CA VAL A 39 -2.99 10.93 -2.95
C VAL A 39 -3.29 10.21 -1.64
N LEU A 40 -2.51 9.18 -1.31
CA LEU A 40 -2.69 8.41 -0.07
C LEU A 40 -2.52 9.26 1.19
N GLU A 41 -1.49 10.11 1.23
CA GLU A 41 -1.24 11.01 2.37
C GLU A 41 -2.31 12.09 2.52
N SER A 42 -2.91 12.53 1.42
CA SER A 42 -3.96 13.55 1.43
C SER A 42 -5.36 13.01 1.76
N ALA A 43 -5.52 11.68 1.80
CA ALA A 43 -6.81 11.06 2.06
C ALA A 43 -7.31 11.42 3.48
N PRO A 44 -8.63 11.67 3.65
CA PRO A 44 -9.20 11.96 4.96
C PRO A 44 -9.31 10.72 5.85
N ASP A 45 -9.40 9.54 5.22
CA ASP A 45 -9.56 8.27 5.91
C ASP A 45 -8.19 7.60 6.17
N ALA A 46 -8.13 6.78 7.21
CA ALA A 46 -6.98 5.91 7.48
C ALA A 46 -6.89 4.83 6.39
N ILE A 47 -5.71 4.73 5.75
CA ILE A 47 -5.45 3.73 4.70
C ILE A 47 -4.28 2.84 5.14
N ILE A 48 -4.47 1.53 4.99
CA ILE A 48 -3.48 0.49 5.22
C ILE A 48 -3.45 -0.40 3.98
N ILE A 49 -2.27 -0.64 3.43
CA ILE A 49 -2.06 -1.63 2.38
C ILE A 49 -1.28 -2.78 2.99
N VAL A 50 -1.77 -4.00 2.77
CA VAL A 50 -1.12 -5.24 3.21
C VAL A 50 -0.64 -6.05 2.00
N ASP A 51 0.44 -6.80 2.18
CA ASP A 51 0.90 -7.78 1.19
C ASP A 51 0.11 -9.11 1.31
N SER A 52 0.45 -10.08 0.43
CA SER A 52 -0.19 -11.39 0.42
C SER A 52 -0.02 -12.20 1.71
N ALA A 53 0.95 -11.83 2.55
CA ALA A 53 1.22 -12.46 3.84
C ALA A 53 0.57 -11.68 5.01
N GLY A 54 -0.27 -10.68 4.73
CA GLY A 54 -0.93 -9.85 5.73
C GLY A 54 -0.01 -8.83 6.41
N GLN A 55 1.20 -8.63 5.89
CA GLN A 55 2.13 -7.65 6.44
C GLN A 55 1.81 -6.26 5.90
N ILE A 56 1.82 -5.26 6.76
CA ILE A 56 1.58 -3.87 6.40
C ILE A 56 2.72 -3.40 5.49
N ALA A 57 2.40 -3.16 4.22
CA ALA A 57 3.30 -2.64 3.22
C ALA A 57 3.31 -1.10 3.20
N MET A 58 2.17 -0.46 3.50
CA MET A 58 2.07 1.00 3.51
C MET A 58 0.94 1.50 4.41
N VAL A 59 1.12 2.71 4.95
CA VAL A 59 0.12 3.45 5.73
C VAL A 59 0.20 4.94 5.39
N ASN A 60 -0.90 5.67 5.56
CA ASN A 60 -0.92 7.13 5.46
C ASN A 60 -0.87 7.81 6.85
N ALA A 61 -0.72 9.14 6.87
CA ALA A 61 -0.72 9.93 8.09
C ALA A 61 -1.97 9.75 8.97
N GLN A 62 -3.14 9.50 8.36
CA GLN A 62 -4.37 9.28 9.12
C GLN A 62 -4.35 7.96 9.90
N THR A 63 -3.74 6.91 9.33
CA THR A 63 -3.52 5.65 10.07
C THR A 63 -2.61 5.87 11.27
N GLU A 64 -1.52 6.62 11.11
CA GLU A 64 -0.61 6.92 12.23
C GLU A 64 -1.34 7.64 13.37
N ALA A 65 -2.12 8.67 13.03
CA ALA A 65 -2.91 9.42 14.00
C ALA A 65 -4.05 8.59 14.63
N LEU A 66 -4.72 7.75 13.83
CA LEU A 66 -5.84 6.94 14.29
C LEU A 66 -5.40 5.77 15.17
N PHE A 67 -4.21 5.22 14.99
CA PHE A 67 -3.74 4.08 15.79
C PHE A 67 -2.67 4.44 16.82
N ASP A 68 -2.20 5.69 16.82
CA ASP A 68 -1.11 6.20 17.68
C ASP A 68 0.21 5.42 17.51
N TYR A 69 0.46 4.98 16.27
CA TYR A 69 1.72 4.35 15.89
C TYR A 69 2.49 5.22 14.90
N PRO A 70 3.81 5.38 15.07
CA PRO A 70 4.63 5.90 14.00
C PRO A 70 4.72 4.87 12.86
N ARG A 71 4.79 5.34 11.62
CA ARG A 71 4.87 4.50 10.41
C ARG A 71 5.89 3.38 10.51
N ASN A 72 7.09 3.69 10.99
CA ASN A 72 8.18 2.73 11.11
C ASN A 72 7.91 1.58 12.10
N ALA A 73 6.93 1.72 13.00
CA ALA A 73 6.47 0.66 13.87
C ALA A 73 5.35 -0.20 13.25
N LEU A 74 4.74 0.26 12.16
CA LEU A 74 3.68 -0.46 11.43
C LEU A 74 4.23 -1.23 10.22
N ILE A 75 5.12 -0.63 9.44
CA ILE A 75 5.62 -1.27 8.20
C ILE A 75 6.32 -2.60 8.51
N GLY A 76 5.93 -3.64 7.79
CA GLY A 76 6.44 -5.00 7.94
C GLY A 76 5.91 -5.74 9.17
N GLN A 77 4.95 -5.16 9.90
CA GLN A 77 4.21 -5.86 10.95
C GLN A 77 2.94 -6.50 10.40
N PRO A 78 2.45 -7.59 11.01
CA PRO A 78 1.14 -8.15 10.69
C PRO A 78 0.03 -7.14 10.99
N VAL A 79 -0.98 -7.05 10.12
CA VAL A 79 -2.14 -6.17 10.33
C VAL A 79 -2.91 -6.53 11.61
N GLU A 80 -2.79 -7.77 12.08
CA GLU A 80 -3.31 -8.27 13.36
C GLU A 80 -2.79 -7.49 14.58
N LEU A 81 -1.68 -6.76 14.46
CA LEU A 81 -1.20 -5.84 15.49
C LEU A 81 -2.30 -4.83 15.91
N LEU A 82 -3.10 -4.40 14.95
CA LEU A 82 -4.15 -3.39 15.08
C LEU A 82 -5.49 -3.96 15.55
N ILE A 83 -5.54 -5.27 15.79
CA ILE A 83 -6.73 -6.01 16.19
C ILE A 83 -6.63 -6.31 17.71
N PRO A 84 -7.74 -6.21 18.47
CA PRO A 84 -7.78 -6.63 19.86
C PRO A 84 -7.30 -8.07 20.05
N THR A 85 -6.48 -8.30 21.08
CA THR A 85 -5.83 -9.60 21.33
C THR A 85 -6.84 -10.73 21.51
N HIS A 86 -8.03 -10.43 22.03
CA HIS A 86 -9.11 -11.38 22.25
C HIS A 86 -9.84 -11.80 20.95
N LEU A 87 -9.65 -11.04 19.86
CA LEU A 87 -10.22 -11.32 18.52
C LEU A 87 -9.18 -11.86 17.54
N ALA A 88 -7.88 -11.75 17.84
CA ALA A 88 -6.79 -12.14 16.95
C ALA A 88 -6.87 -13.61 16.44
N GLY A 89 -7.47 -14.53 17.22
CA GLY A 89 -7.67 -15.93 16.83
C GLY A 89 -8.81 -16.18 15.84
N LEU A 90 -9.75 -15.24 15.70
CA LEU A 90 -10.92 -15.37 14.81
C LEU A 90 -10.63 -14.88 13.37
N HIS A 91 -9.60 -14.04 13.20
CA HIS A 91 -9.26 -13.44 11.90
C HIS A 91 -8.66 -14.42 10.88
N HIS A 92 -8.05 -15.53 11.32
CA HIS A 92 -7.55 -16.58 10.41
C HIS A 92 -8.65 -17.30 9.61
N GLN A 93 -9.94 -17.06 9.91
CA GLN A 93 -11.07 -17.67 9.22
C GLN A 93 -11.65 -16.81 8.09
N TYR A 94 -11.12 -15.60 7.88
CA TYR A 94 -11.49 -14.76 6.73
C TYR A 94 -10.36 -14.80 5.71
N PRO A 95 -10.48 -15.61 4.64
CA PRO A 95 -9.44 -15.72 3.63
C PRO A 95 -9.20 -14.37 2.97
N THR A 96 -7.92 -14.04 2.77
CA THR A 96 -7.46 -12.97 1.87
C THR A 96 -7.92 -13.20 0.41
N ASP A 97 -8.31 -14.43 0.07
CA ASP A 97 -9.04 -14.79 -1.14
C ASP A 97 -10.55 -14.71 -0.91
N SER A 98 -11.11 -13.50 -0.96
CA SER A 98 -12.55 -13.39 -1.11
C SER A 98 -12.91 -12.21 -2.01
N THR A 99 -13.00 -12.52 -3.30
CA THR A 99 -13.78 -11.81 -4.34
C THR A 99 -15.29 -11.76 -4.02
N THR A 100 -15.67 -11.84 -2.75
CA THR A 100 -17.02 -11.59 -2.27
C THR A 100 -17.01 -10.22 -1.67
N ASP A 101 -17.55 -9.27 -2.43
CA ASP A 101 -18.24 -8.08 -1.96
C ASP A 101 -18.23 -7.92 -0.43
N VAL A 102 -17.16 -7.35 0.12
CA VAL A 102 -17.09 -6.93 1.53
C VAL A 102 -17.80 -5.58 1.66
N HIS A 103 -18.96 -5.45 1.00
CA HIS A 103 -19.89 -4.39 1.33
C HIS A 103 -20.62 -4.83 2.59
N THR A 104 -20.09 -4.38 3.72
CA THR A 104 -20.76 -4.41 5.03
C THR A 104 -20.79 -5.81 5.65
N PRO A 105 -20.50 -5.98 6.95
CA PRO A 105 -20.96 -7.18 7.66
C PRO A 105 -22.47 -7.35 7.42
N PRO A 106 -22.98 -8.59 7.28
CA PRO A 106 -24.40 -8.82 7.04
C PRO A 106 -25.20 -8.08 8.11
N LYS A 107 -25.99 -7.09 7.68
CA LYS A 107 -26.90 -6.35 8.55
C LYS A 107 -27.72 -7.34 9.37
N GLY A 108 -27.41 -7.46 10.66
CA GLY A 108 -28.08 -8.39 11.58
C GLY A 108 -27.17 -9.12 12.57
N ALA A 109 -25.86 -9.15 12.38
CA ALA A 109 -24.90 -9.59 13.41
C ALA A 109 -24.19 -8.36 13.96
N GLY A 110 -24.65 -7.85 15.11
CA GLY A 110 -24.11 -6.64 15.77
C GLY A 110 -22.70 -6.82 16.32
N ILE A 111 -21.73 -7.09 15.45
CA ILE A 111 -20.32 -7.01 15.76
C ILE A 111 -19.86 -5.64 15.26
N ASP A 112 -19.88 -4.66 16.16
CA ASP A 112 -19.09 -3.45 15.96
C ASP A 112 -17.64 -3.90 15.74
N LEU A 113 -17.05 -3.58 14.59
CA LEU A 113 -15.64 -3.87 14.38
C LEU A 113 -14.83 -3.00 15.35
N VAL A 114 -13.90 -3.62 16.05
CA VAL A 114 -13.07 -2.94 17.05
C VAL A 114 -11.61 -3.05 16.63
N ALA A 115 -10.92 -1.92 16.69
CA ALA A 115 -9.48 -1.83 16.50
C ALA A 115 -8.78 -1.50 17.82
N ARG A 116 -7.48 -1.75 17.89
CA ARG A 116 -6.63 -1.49 19.06
C ARG A 116 -5.50 -0.52 18.71
N ARG A 117 -5.37 0.55 19.48
CA ARG A 117 -4.26 1.52 19.39
C ARG A 117 -2.99 1.01 20.04
N ARG A 118 -1.90 1.76 19.91
CA ARG A 118 -0.62 1.47 20.55
C ARG A 118 -0.66 1.39 22.07
N ASP A 119 -1.46 2.24 22.70
CA ASP A 119 -1.64 2.26 24.15
C ASP A 119 -2.53 1.11 24.67
N GLY A 120 -3.07 0.29 23.75
CA GLY A 120 -3.97 -0.82 24.05
C GLY A 120 -5.44 -0.43 24.14
N SER A 121 -5.78 0.86 23.98
CA SER A 121 -7.18 1.30 23.93
C SER A 121 -7.89 0.77 22.68
N GLU A 122 -9.16 0.46 22.84
CA GLU A 122 -10.01 -0.10 21.81
C GLU A 122 -11.01 0.95 21.32
N PHE A 123 -11.30 0.94 20.02
CA PHE A 123 -12.26 1.87 19.41
C PHE A 123 -13.00 1.22 18.26
N SER A 124 -14.26 1.61 18.08
CA SER A 124 -15.09 1.14 16.98
C SER A 124 -14.59 1.71 15.65
N ILE A 125 -14.59 0.87 14.62
CA ILE A 125 -14.19 1.23 13.26
C ILE A 125 -15.19 0.71 12.25
N GLU A 126 -15.16 1.34 11.08
CA GLU A 126 -15.76 0.81 9.86
C GLU A 126 -14.63 0.65 8.84
N ILE A 127 -14.64 -0.46 8.09
CA ILE A 127 -13.61 -0.75 7.10
C ILE A 127 -14.25 -1.08 5.76
N SER A 128 -13.55 -0.72 4.69
CA SER A 128 -13.80 -1.19 3.34
C SER A 128 -12.55 -1.88 2.83
N LEU A 129 -12.71 -3.05 2.22
CA LEU A 129 -11.60 -3.83 1.68
C LEU A 129 -11.69 -3.86 0.16
N SER A 130 -10.59 -3.49 -0.50
CA SER A 130 -10.47 -3.53 -1.95
C SER A 130 -9.18 -4.25 -2.32
N PRO A 131 -9.21 -5.26 -3.22
CA PRO A 131 -8.00 -5.83 -3.76
C PRO A 131 -7.28 -4.80 -4.64
N LEU A 132 -5.94 -4.84 -4.61
CA LEU A 132 -5.06 -3.99 -5.43
C LEU A 132 -4.37 -4.82 -6.52
#